data_AF-A0A2C9CX29-F1
#
_entry.id   AF-A0A2C9CX29-F1
#
_cell.length_a   1.000
_cell.length_b   1.000
_cell.length_c   1.000
_cell.angle_alpha   90.00
_cell.angle_beta   90.00
_cell.angle_gamma   90.00
#
_symmetry.space_group_name_H-M   'P 1'
#
loop_
_entity.id
_entity.type
_entity.pdbx_description
1 polymer ?
#
loop_
_entity_poly.entity_id
_entity_poly.type
_entity_poly.pdbx_seq_one_letter_code
_entity_poly.pdbx_strand_id
1 'polypeptide(L)'
;MKNQTSVSKLRAQGNEMIHKKQANTVGEIMSALPADAAAAAGTTVDWRTLGLVLSQLDAMSQVASDGRTWVDVVHHHMKEIGAPVSKGHLHKVRRAYAFLVRGIDFLELPADRKQLAKISSVELAERLYQHDTEAGMDALAACLDNEKPAALWQIQELYDEYIHKHPDAQNPLQAAWKMRRNAKSEGSSLSADKPSLKADKSNFDQLLAQVSAHMDAMTEKLRDRDAQIQALRDDAAEAEVALTQVEQHLALALDEIKRLKHEL
;
A
#
# COMPACT_ATOMS: atom_id res chain seq x y z
N MET A 1 48.69 -3.46 11.88
CA MET A 1 47.93 -2.58 10.95
C MET A 1 47.53 -3.24 9.61
N LYS A 2 47.95 -4.46 9.26
CA LYS A 2 47.58 -5.10 7.97
C LYS A 2 46.19 -5.78 7.92
N ASN A 3 45.56 -6.07 9.07
CA ASN A 3 44.28 -6.81 9.11
C ASN A 3 43.03 -5.96 8.84
N GLN A 4 43.04 -4.66 9.17
CA GLN A 4 41.86 -3.81 8.94
C GLN A 4 41.57 -3.57 7.45
N THR A 5 42.60 -3.51 6.61
CA THR A 5 42.45 -3.27 5.16
C THR A 5 41.82 -4.47 4.43
N SER A 6 42.01 -5.69 4.94
CA SER A 6 41.47 -6.92 4.35
C SER A 6 39.96 -7.06 4.61
N VAL A 7 39.51 -6.72 5.82
CA VAL A 7 38.09 -6.77 6.20
C VAL A 7 37.28 -5.73 5.44
N SER A 8 37.78 -4.51 5.28
CA SER A 8 37.09 -3.46 4.51
C SER A 8 36.97 -3.81 3.02
N LYS A 9 37.98 -4.45 2.41
CA LYS A 9 37.91 -4.93 1.03
C LYS A 9 36.90 -6.06 0.86
N LEU A 10 36.89 -7.04 1.77
CA LEU A 10 35.93 -8.14 1.75
C LEU A 10 34.49 -7.63 1.94
N ARG A 11 34.27 -6.63 2.81
CA ARG A 11 32.96 -5.99 3.00
C ARG A 11 32.50 -5.22 1.76
N ALA A 12 33.41 -4.47 1.11
CA ALA A 12 33.11 -3.77 -0.13
C ALA A 12 32.78 -4.75 -1.27
N GLN A 13 33.53 -5.84 -1.40
CA GLN A 13 33.30 -6.88 -2.41
C GLN A 13 31.99 -7.64 -2.15
N GLY A 14 31.66 -7.91 -0.89
CA GLY A 14 30.38 -8.50 -0.50
C GLY A 14 29.20 -7.58 -0.85
N ASN A 15 29.29 -6.29 -0.53
CA ASN A 15 28.26 -5.31 -0.89
C ASN A 15 28.09 -5.18 -2.41
N GLU A 16 29.18 -5.19 -3.17
CA GLU A 16 29.13 -5.14 -4.64
C GLU A 16 28.41 -6.37 -5.24
N MET A 17 28.66 -7.57 -4.70
CA MET A 17 27.94 -8.78 -5.13
C MET A 17 26.44 -8.73 -4.80
N ILE A 18 26.07 -8.21 -3.62
CA ILE A 18 24.66 -8.04 -3.23
C ILE A 18 23.95 -7.07 -4.18
N HIS A 19 24.58 -5.92 -4.48
CA HIS A 19 24.01 -4.94 -5.41
C HIS A 19 23.87 -5.48 -6.83
N LYS A 20 24.86 -6.24 -7.34
CA LYS A 20 24.76 -6.89 -8.66
C LYS A 20 23.64 -7.92 -8.70
N LYS A 21 23.48 -8.74 -7.65
CA LYS A 21 22.42 -9.73 -7.56
C LYS A 21 21.04 -9.05 -7.53
N GLN A 22 20.88 -7.99 -6.73
CA GLN A 22 19.65 -7.20 -6.70
C GLN A 22 19.35 -6.55 -8.05
N ALA A 23 20.34 -5.96 -8.71
CA ALA A 23 20.15 -5.33 -10.02
C ALA A 23 19.70 -6.34 -11.09
N ASN A 24 20.28 -7.54 -11.11
CA ASN A 24 19.84 -8.62 -12.00
C ASN A 24 18.38 -9.03 -11.72
N THR A 25 18.02 -9.23 -10.45
CA THR A 25 16.65 -9.60 -10.07
C THR A 25 15.64 -8.50 -10.42
N VAL A 26 15.98 -7.23 -10.25
CA VAL A 26 15.12 -6.11 -10.68
C VAL A 26 14.95 -6.12 -12.20
N GLY A 27 16.04 -6.35 -12.95
CA GLY A 27 15.97 -6.49 -14.41
C GLY A 27 15.04 -7.62 -14.86
N GLU A 28 15.13 -8.79 -14.21
CA GLU A 28 14.25 -9.93 -14.46
C GLU A 28 12.78 -9.61 -14.14
N ILE A 29 12.49 -8.98 -13.00
CA ILE A 29 11.13 -8.59 -12.62
C ILE A 29 10.56 -7.57 -13.60
N MET A 30 11.34 -6.56 -13.99
CA MET A 30 10.90 -5.53 -14.94
C MET A 30 10.73 -6.09 -16.36
N SER A 31 11.50 -7.12 -16.74
CA SER A 31 11.35 -7.81 -18.03
C SER A 31 10.02 -8.57 -18.17
N ALA A 32 9.33 -8.84 -17.07
CA ALA A 32 7.97 -9.42 -17.08
C ALA A 32 6.91 -8.41 -17.56
N LEU A 33 7.25 -7.12 -17.64
CA LEU A 33 6.42 -6.12 -18.31
C LEU A 33 6.58 -6.29 -19.82
N PRO A 34 5.47 -6.41 -20.58
CA PRO A 34 5.57 -6.73 -21.99
C PRO A 34 6.22 -5.57 -22.76
N ALA A 35 7.42 -5.81 -23.30
CA ALA A 35 8.10 -4.89 -24.21
C ALA A 35 7.40 -4.81 -25.59
N ASP A 36 6.72 -5.89 -26.00
CA ASP A 36 6.18 -6.03 -27.37
C ASP A 36 4.66 -5.80 -27.49
N ALA A 37 3.90 -5.72 -26.39
CA ALA A 37 2.44 -5.57 -26.45
C ALA A 37 1.97 -4.12 -26.74
N ALA A 38 2.86 -3.13 -26.57
CA ALA A 38 2.55 -1.72 -26.81
C ALA A 38 2.74 -1.29 -28.27
N ALA A 39 3.60 -1.98 -29.02
CA ALA A 39 3.91 -1.65 -30.41
C ALA A 39 2.97 -2.31 -31.43
N ALA A 40 2.27 -3.39 -31.05
CA ALA A 40 1.32 -4.08 -31.90
C ALA A 40 -0.08 -4.12 -31.25
N ALA A 41 -1.02 -3.35 -31.80
CA ALA A 41 -2.46 -3.50 -31.61
C ALA A 41 -3.03 -3.27 -30.19
N GLY A 42 -2.86 -2.07 -29.62
CA GLY A 42 -3.80 -1.55 -28.60
C GLY A 42 -3.98 -2.38 -27.32
N THR A 43 -3.09 -3.34 -27.06
CA THR A 43 -3.16 -4.22 -25.89
C THR A 43 -2.71 -3.45 -24.65
N THR A 44 -3.69 -3.05 -23.84
CA THR A 44 -3.45 -2.45 -22.53
C THR A 44 -2.77 -3.46 -21.61
N VAL A 45 -1.65 -3.07 -20.98
CA VAL A 45 -0.96 -3.90 -19.98
C VAL A 45 -1.94 -4.34 -18.89
N ASP A 46 -2.03 -5.64 -18.60
CA ASP A 46 -2.89 -6.14 -17.53
C ASP A 46 -2.45 -5.54 -16.18
N TRP A 47 -3.40 -4.92 -15.50
CA TRP A 47 -3.17 -4.29 -14.20
C TRP A 47 -2.68 -5.29 -13.16
N ARG A 48 -3.03 -6.57 -13.30
CA ARG A 48 -2.59 -7.65 -12.39
C ARG A 48 -1.10 -7.93 -12.56
N THR A 49 -0.59 -7.87 -13.78
CA THR A 49 0.85 -7.99 -14.06
C THR A 49 1.60 -6.82 -13.45
N LEU A 50 1.10 -5.59 -13.62
CA LEU A 50 1.67 -4.41 -12.97
C LEU A 50 1.62 -4.52 -11.43
N GLY A 51 0.52 -5.02 -10.89
CA GLY A 51 0.34 -5.25 -9.46
C GLY A 51 1.33 -6.29 -8.91
N LEU A 52 1.53 -7.39 -9.63
CA LEU A 52 2.51 -8.42 -9.28
C LEU A 52 3.94 -7.86 -9.28
N VAL A 53 4.33 -7.14 -10.33
CA VAL A 53 5.65 -6.51 -10.44
C VAL A 53 5.88 -5.54 -9.27
N LEU A 54 4.93 -4.65 -9.00
CA LEU A 54 5.03 -3.71 -7.87
C LEU A 54 5.12 -4.44 -6.52
N SER A 55 4.36 -5.52 -6.34
CA SER A 55 4.40 -6.33 -5.12
C SER A 55 5.73 -7.05 -4.93
N GLN A 56 6.33 -7.56 -6.01
CA GLN A 56 7.64 -8.21 -5.97
C GLN A 56 8.74 -7.21 -5.64
N LEU A 57 8.70 -6.02 -6.25
CA LEU A 57 9.64 -4.93 -5.96
C LEU A 57 9.52 -4.47 -4.50
N ASP A 58 8.30 -4.27 -4.00
CA ASP A 58 8.04 -3.90 -2.60
C ASP A 58 8.56 -4.96 -1.59
N ALA A 59 8.53 -6.25 -1.96
CA ALA A 59 9.07 -7.33 -1.14
C ALA A 59 10.61 -7.32 -1.07
N MET A 60 11.28 -6.72 -2.06
CA MET A 60 12.74 -6.56 -2.06
C MET A 60 13.17 -5.35 -1.21
N SER A 61 12.50 -4.22 -1.35
CA SER A 61 12.77 -2.97 -0.62
C SER A 61 11.64 -1.96 -0.79
N GLN A 62 11.60 -0.90 0.02
CA GLN A 62 10.65 0.19 -0.17
C GLN A 62 11.00 1.15 -1.33
N VAL A 63 12.29 1.24 -1.65
CA VAL A 63 12.86 2.14 -2.67
C VAL A 63 13.94 1.43 -3.47
N ALA A 64 14.17 1.91 -4.69
CA ALA A 64 15.25 1.47 -5.55
C ALA A 64 16.62 1.92 -5.02
N SER A 65 17.69 1.41 -5.61
CA SER A 65 19.08 1.72 -5.23
C SER A 65 19.46 3.20 -5.35
N ASP A 66 18.72 3.97 -6.14
CA ASP A 66 18.90 5.41 -6.33
C ASP A 66 17.97 6.27 -5.43
N GLY A 67 17.24 5.64 -4.51
CA GLY A 67 16.33 6.30 -3.58
C GLY A 67 14.95 6.62 -4.13
N ARG A 68 14.66 6.34 -5.41
CA ARG A 68 13.32 6.52 -5.99
C ARG A 68 12.36 5.44 -5.49
N THR A 69 11.08 5.78 -5.38
CA THR A 69 10.04 4.78 -5.09
C THR A 69 9.90 3.81 -6.27
N TRP A 70 9.50 2.56 -6.00
CA TRP A 70 9.24 1.61 -7.09
C TRP A 70 8.15 2.07 -8.05
N VAL A 71 7.18 2.84 -7.57
CA VAL A 71 6.15 3.46 -8.42
C VAL A 71 6.78 4.43 -9.42
N ASP A 72 7.76 5.23 -9.01
CA ASP A 72 8.46 6.16 -9.91
C ASP A 72 9.33 5.43 -10.93
N VAL A 73 10.01 4.36 -10.51
CA VAL A 73 10.83 3.52 -11.38
C VAL A 73 9.97 2.83 -12.44
N VAL A 74 8.87 2.18 -12.02
CA VAL A 74 7.93 1.53 -12.95
C VAL A 74 7.27 2.56 -13.87
N HIS A 75 6.87 3.72 -13.35
CA HIS A 75 6.31 4.80 -14.16
C HIS A 75 7.27 5.26 -15.27
N HIS A 76 8.55 5.44 -14.93
CA HIS A 76 9.58 5.83 -15.89
C HIS A 76 9.78 4.74 -16.95
N HIS A 77 9.92 3.49 -16.52
CA HIS A 77 10.10 2.36 -17.43
C HIS A 77 8.92 2.17 -18.38
N MET A 78 7.69 2.24 -17.87
CA MET A 78 6.46 2.17 -18.68
C MET A 78 6.41 3.26 -19.75
N LYS A 79 6.93 4.45 -19.46
CA LYS A 79 7.07 5.53 -20.44
C LYS A 79 8.13 5.24 -21.51
N GLU A 80 9.26 4.64 -21.12
CA GLU A 80 10.35 4.28 -22.04
C GLU A 80 9.93 3.21 -23.05
N ILE A 81 9.14 2.21 -22.61
CA ILE A 81 8.64 1.14 -23.48
C ILE A 81 7.39 1.53 -24.29
N GLY A 82 6.99 2.81 -24.28
CA GLY A 82 5.86 3.31 -25.06
C GLY A 82 4.46 2.95 -24.52
N ALA A 83 4.37 2.50 -23.26
CA ALA A 83 3.12 2.15 -22.59
C ALA A 83 2.83 3.09 -21.39
N PRO A 84 2.63 4.40 -21.61
CA PRO A 84 2.54 5.36 -20.51
C PRO A 84 1.33 5.09 -19.61
N VAL A 85 1.60 4.90 -18.31
CA VAL A 85 0.59 4.75 -17.26
C VAL A 85 0.79 5.88 -16.26
N SER A 86 -0.28 6.53 -15.81
CA SER A 86 -0.15 7.60 -14.81
C SER A 86 0.31 7.09 -13.45
N LYS A 87 1.09 7.89 -12.70
CA LYS A 87 1.50 7.56 -11.33
C LYS A 87 0.31 7.24 -10.42
N GLY A 88 -0.76 8.02 -10.52
CA GLY A 88 -1.99 7.79 -9.74
C GLY A 88 -2.62 6.43 -10.03
N HIS A 89 -2.58 5.98 -11.30
CA HIS A 89 -3.05 4.65 -11.64
C HIS A 89 -2.14 3.55 -11.07
N LEU A 90 -0.82 3.72 -11.07
CA LEU A 90 0.10 2.75 -10.45
C LEU A 90 -0.12 2.61 -8.94
N HIS A 91 -0.37 3.70 -8.21
CA HIS A 91 -0.74 3.62 -6.80
C HIS A 91 -2.06 2.88 -6.57
N LYS A 92 -3.06 3.09 -7.46
CA LYS A 92 -4.31 2.34 -7.44
C LYS A 92 -4.07 0.85 -7.66
N VAL A 93 -3.31 0.50 -8.70
CA VAL A 93 -2.94 -0.90 -9.04
C VAL A 93 -2.25 -1.57 -7.85
N ARG A 94 -1.24 -0.93 -7.27
CA ARG A 94 -0.49 -1.42 -6.11
C ARG A 94 -1.43 -1.78 -4.95
N ARG A 95 -2.32 -0.87 -4.57
CA ARG A 95 -3.27 -1.08 -3.47
C ARG A 95 -4.30 -2.17 -3.78
N ALA A 96 -4.96 -2.09 -4.93
CA ALA A 96 -5.99 -3.04 -5.33
C ALA A 96 -5.42 -4.46 -5.45
N TYR A 97 -4.20 -4.62 -5.98
CA TYR A 97 -3.55 -5.91 -6.07
C TYR A 97 -3.20 -6.49 -4.69
N ALA A 98 -2.65 -5.66 -3.79
CA ALA A 98 -2.34 -6.07 -2.43
C ALA A 98 -3.59 -6.48 -1.62
N PHE A 99 -4.72 -5.82 -1.86
CA PHE A 99 -6.01 -6.21 -1.28
C PHE A 99 -6.53 -7.52 -1.89
N LEU A 100 -6.48 -7.66 -3.22
CA LEU A 100 -6.88 -8.88 -3.92
C LEU A 100 -6.11 -10.12 -3.45
N VAL A 101 -4.77 -10.03 -3.34
CA VAL A 101 -3.95 -11.17 -2.91
C VAL A 101 -4.30 -11.57 -1.47
N ARG A 102 -4.32 -10.62 -0.54
CA ARG A 102 -4.72 -10.89 0.85
C ARG A 102 -6.12 -11.47 0.97
N GLY A 103 -7.07 -10.93 0.20
CA GLY A 103 -8.44 -11.38 0.25
C GLY A 103 -8.63 -12.78 -0.32
N ILE A 104 -7.88 -13.16 -1.36
CA ILE A 104 -7.89 -14.55 -1.87
C ILE A 104 -7.37 -15.52 -0.84
N ASP A 105 -6.26 -15.17 -0.17
CA ASP A 105 -5.69 -16.01 0.89
C ASP A 105 -6.67 -16.11 2.07
N PHE A 106 -7.30 -14.99 2.46
CA PHE A 106 -8.26 -14.92 3.57
C PHE A 106 -9.56 -15.70 3.29
N LEU A 107 -10.08 -15.62 2.06
CA LEU A 107 -11.29 -16.31 1.63
C LEU A 107 -11.03 -17.78 1.20
N GLU A 108 -9.77 -18.24 1.30
CA GLU A 108 -9.33 -19.57 0.86
C GLU A 108 -9.72 -19.88 -0.61
N LEU A 109 -9.69 -18.85 -1.47
CA LEU A 109 -10.09 -18.98 -2.86
C LEU A 109 -8.94 -19.52 -3.73
N PRO A 110 -9.24 -20.29 -4.79
CA PRO A 110 -8.25 -20.66 -5.79
C PRO A 110 -7.53 -19.44 -6.41
N ALA A 111 -6.21 -19.53 -6.60
CA ALA A 111 -5.40 -18.40 -7.05
C ALA A 111 -5.74 -17.90 -8.48
N ASP A 112 -6.32 -18.76 -9.31
CA ASP A 112 -6.82 -18.44 -10.64
C ASP A 112 -8.01 -17.47 -10.63
N ARG A 113 -8.75 -17.37 -9.51
CA ARG A 113 -9.83 -16.39 -9.32
C ARG A 113 -9.38 -14.95 -9.53
N LYS A 114 -8.08 -14.65 -9.35
CA LYS A 114 -7.48 -13.34 -9.67
C LYS A 114 -7.83 -12.87 -11.09
N GLN A 115 -7.98 -13.79 -12.04
CA GLN A 115 -8.28 -13.48 -13.44
C GLN A 115 -9.67 -12.88 -13.67
N LEU A 116 -10.61 -13.08 -12.75
CA LEU A 116 -11.96 -12.52 -12.83
C LEU A 116 -12.01 -11.06 -12.33
N ALA A 117 -11.03 -10.67 -11.52
CA ALA A 117 -11.02 -9.40 -10.82
C ALA A 117 -10.93 -8.20 -11.76
N LYS A 118 -11.89 -7.28 -11.68
CA LYS A 118 -11.83 -5.96 -12.32
C LYS A 118 -11.30 -4.94 -11.30
N ILE A 119 -10.25 -4.20 -11.66
CA ILE A 119 -9.58 -3.26 -10.74
C ILE A 119 -10.54 -2.28 -10.07
N SER A 120 -11.53 -1.74 -10.80
CA SER A 120 -12.50 -0.79 -10.25
C SER A 120 -13.42 -1.40 -9.21
N SER A 121 -13.84 -2.66 -9.41
CA SER A 121 -14.68 -3.38 -8.45
C SER A 121 -13.89 -3.73 -7.19
N VAL A 122 -12.64 -4.20 -7.35
CA VAL A 122 -11.73 -4.50 -6.23
C VAL A 122 -11.40 -3.25 -5.42
N GLU A 123 -11.15 -2.11 -6.06
CA GLU A 123 -10.92 -0.84 -5.37
C GLU A 123 -12.11 -0.44 -4.51
N LEU A 124 -13.33 -0.64 -5.00
CA LEU A 124 -14.53 -0.27 -4.27
C LEU A 124 -14.80 -1.22 -3.11
N ALA A 125 -14.55 -2.51 -3.29
CA ALA A 125 -14.55 -3.50 -2.21
C ALA A 125 -13.50 -3.18 -1.14
N GLU A 126 -12.29 -2.76 -1.52
CA GLU A 126 -11.25 -2.30 -0.57
C GLU A 126 -11.71 -1.08 0.23
N ARG A 127 -12.39 -0.12 -0.41
CA ARG A 127 -12.94 1.04 0.30
C ARG A 127 -14.04 0.64 1.27
N LEU A 128 -14.92 -0.28 0.87
CA LEU A 128 -15.92 -0.81 1.78
C LEU A 128 -15.25 -1.53 2.96
N TYR A 129 -14.22 -2.34 2.71
CA TYR A 129 -13.42 -3.03 3.73
C TYR A 129 -12.82 -2.09 4.78
N GLN A 130 -12.37 -0.91 4.36
CA GLN A 130 -11.82 0.11 5.27
C GLN A 130 -12.86 0.65 6.27
N HIS A 131 -14.14 0.53 5.94
CA HIS A 131 -15.23 0.95 6.81
C HIS A 131 -15.87 -0.23 7.55
N ASP A 132 -16.09 -1.33 6.83
CA ASP A 132 -16.68 -2.57 7.29
C ASP A 132 -15.92 -3.75 6.67
N THR A 133 -15.13 -4.40 7.51
CA THR A 133 -14.24 -5.50 7.13
C THR A 133 -15.02 -6.68 6.54
N GLU A 134 -16.17 -7.03 7.12
CA GLU A 134 -16.98 -8.16 6.68
C GLU A 134 -17.63 -7.84 5.33
N ALA A 135 -18.32 -6.70 5.23
CA ALA A 135 -18.96 -6.28 3.98
C ALA A 135 -17.95 -6.09 2.83
N GLY A 136 -16.74 -5.61 3.13
CA GLY A 136 -15.67 -5.47 2.14
C GLY A 136 -15.12 -6.80 1.64
N MET A 137 -15.02 -7.82 2.51
CA MET A 137 -14.62 -9.17 2.12
C MET A 137 -15.71 -9.88 1.32
N ASP A 138 -16.97 -9.72 1.70
CA ASP A 138 -18.11 -10.23 0.93
C ASP A 138 -18.19 -9.58 -0.47
N ALA A 139 -17.99 -8.27 -0.53
CA ALA A 139 -17.91 -7.54 -1.80
C ALA A 139 -16.75 -8.05 -2.68
N LEU A 140 -15.59 -8.35 -2.08
CA LEU A 140 -14.47 -8.94 -2.79
C LEU A 140 -14.81 -10.36 -3.28
N ALA A 141 -15.40 -11.21 -2.44
CA ALA A 141 -15.84 -12.55 -2.83
C ALA A 141 -16.81 -12.49 -4.02
N ALA A 142 -17.77 -11.56 -3.99
CA ALA A 142 -18.70 -11.33 -5.09
C ALA A 142 -17.98 -10.88 -6.38
N CYS A 143 -16.92 -10.09 -6.29
CA CYS A 143 -16.10 -9.72 -7.45
C CYS A 143 -15.37 -10.92 -8.09
N LEU A 144 -15.17 -12.00 -7.33
CA LEU A 144 -14.41 -13.18 -7.71
C LEU A 144 -15.29 -14.42 -7.95
N ASP A 145 -16.61 -14.25 -7.92
CA ASP A 145 -17.57 -15.32 -8.18
C ASP A 145 -17.38 -15.91 -9.59
N ASN A 146 -17.41 -17.23 -9.72
CA ASN A 146 -17.08 -17.92 -10.97
C ASN A 146 -18.23 -17.91 -11.98
N GLU A 147 -19.47 -17.89 -11.49
CA GLU A 147 -20.66 -17.97 -12.33
C GLU A 147 -21.12 -16.57 -12.73
N LYS A 148 -21.07 -15.64 -11.78
CA LYS A 148 -21.56 -14.28 -11.94
C LYS A 148 -20.72 -13.28 -11.14
N PRO A 149 -19.51 -12.93 -11.61
CA PRO A 149 -18.70 -11.89 -10.99
C PRO A 149 -19.48 -10.58 -10.88
N ALA A 150 -19.53 -9.99 -9.69
CA ALA A 150 -20.24 -8.75 -9.43
C ALA A 150 -19.70 -7.61 -10.30
N ALA A 151 -20.62 -6.94 -10.97
CA ALA A 151 -20.33 -5.73 -11.73
C ALA A 151 -20.05 -4.56 -10.78
N LEU A 152 -19.31 -3.56 -11.27
CA LEU A 152 -18.94 -2.37 -10.50
C LEU A 152 -20.14 -1.69 -9.83
N TRP A 153 -21.28 -1.59 -10.53
CA TRP A 153 -22.47 -0.93 -10.02
C TRP A 153 -23.08 -1.67 -8.82
N GLN A 154 -22.98 -3.00 -8.76
CA GLN A 154 -23.49 -3.80 -7.64
C GLN A 154 -22.66 -3.53 -6.38
N ILE A 155 -21.33 -3.47 -6.54
CA ILE A 155 -20.43 -3.11 -5.43
C ILE A 155 -20.63 -1.64 -5.02
N GLN A 156 -20.97 -0.78 -5.97
CA GLN A 156 -21.29 0.63 -5.70
C GLN A 156 -22.58 0.79 -4.90
N GLU A 157 -23.61 -0.01 -5.18
CA GLU A 157 -24.83 -0.04 -4.37
C GLU A 157 -24.52 -0.46 -2.93
N LEU A 158 -23.76 -1.54 -2.71
CA LEU A 158 -23.34 -1.97 -1.37
C LEU A 158 -22.59 -0.87 -0.62
N TYR A 159 -21.67 -0.18 -1.30
CA TYR A 159 -20.92 0.93 -0.72
C TYR A 159 -21.82 2.13 -0.40
N ASP A 160 -22.72 2.52 -1.31
CA ASP A 160 -23.63 3.64 -1.09
C ASP A 160 -24.65 3.37 0.01
N GLU A 161 -25.16 2.13 0.12
CA GLU A 161 -26.00 1.68 1.23
C GLU A 161 -25.27 1.78 2.57
N TYR A 162 -24.00 1.37 2.62
CA TYR A 162 -23.18 1.51 3.81
C TYR A 162 -23.03 2.97 4.23
N ILE A 163 -22.66 3.86 3.30
CA ILE A 163 -22.52 5.30 3.57
C ILE A 163 -23.85 5.93 3.98
N HIS A 164 -24.98 5.48 3.43
CA HIS A 164 -26.30 5.97 3.83
C HIS A 164 -26.64 5.57 5.28
N LYS A 165 -26.25 4.37 5.71
CA LYS A 165 -26.43 3.90 7.10
C LYS A 165 -25.43 4.55 8.08
N HIS A 166 -24.27 4.99 7.59
CA HIS A 166 -23.20 5.59 8.38
C HIS A 166 -22.76 6.95 7.80
N PRO A 167 -23.58 8.01 7.98
CA PRO A 167 -23.28 9.33 7.44
C PRO A 167 -21.97 9.94 7.99
N ASP A 168 -21.56 9.54 9.20
CA ASP A 168 -20.29 9.97 9.81
C ASP A 168 -19.05 9.38 9.13
N ALA A 169 -19.20 8.27 8.38
CA ALA A 169 -18.13 7.67 7.58
C ALA A 169 -17.92 8.38 6.23
N GLN A 170 -18.73 9.39 5.92
CA GLN A 170 -18.69 10.09 4.64
C GLN A 170 -17.49 11.04 4.58
N ASN A 171 -16.57 10.79 3.64
CA ASN A 171 -15.45 11.70 3.40
C ASN A 171 -15.98 13.09 2.98
N PRO A 172 -15.48 14.22 3.53
CA PRO A 172 -15.91 15.57 3.18
C PRO A 172 -15.90 15.86 1.68
N LEU A 173 -14.94 15.30 0.94
CA LEU A 173 -14.84 15.44 -0.51
C LEU A 173 -15.98 14.71 -1.23
N GLN A 174 -16.44 13.59 -0.66
CA GLN A 174 -17.54 12.79 -1.20
C GLN A 174 -18.90 13.43 -0.90
N ALA A 175 -19.07 14.03 0.28
CA ALA A 175 -20.24 14.87 0.59
C ALA A 175 -20.33 16.05 -0.40
N ALA A 176 -19.22 16.75 -0.64
CA ALA A 176 -19.15 17.84 -1.62
C ALA A 176 -19.43 17.39 -3.06
N TRP A 177 -18.98 16.18 -3.45
CA TRP A 177 -19.26 15.62 -4.77
C TRP A 177 -20.73 15.19 -4.93
N LYS A 178 -21.34 14.56 -3.91
CA LYS A 178 -22.77 14.22 -3.92
C LYS A 178 -23.65 15.48 -3.98
N MET A 179 -23.30 16.53 -3.24
CA MET A 179 -23.99 17.83 -3.34
C MET A 179 -23.92 18.42 -4.76
N ARG A 180 -22.76 18.37 -5.42
CA ARG A 180 -22.58 18.83 -6.80
C ARG A 180 -23.34 17.98 -7.82
N ARG A 181 -23.51 16.68 -7.57
CA ARG A 181 -24.24 15.76 -8.45
C ARG A 181 -25.75 15.95 -8.31
N ASN A 182 -26.27 16.07 -7.10
CA ASN A 182 -27.68 16.33 -6.83
C ASN A 182 -28.10 17.70 -7.40
N ALA A 183 -27.26 18.73 -7.23
CA ALA A 183 -27.48 20.05 -7.84
C ALA A 183 -27.46 20.06 -9.38
N LYS A 184 -26.88 19.03 -10.03
CA LYS A 184 -26.92 18.86 -11.49
C LYS A 184 -28.07 17.96 -11.96
N SER A 185 -28.60 17.12 -11.08
CA SER A 185 -29.74 16.22 -11.36
C SER A 185 -31.08 16.94 -11.17
N GLU A 186 -31.13 17.94 -10.29
CA GLU A 186 -32.33 18.74 -10.02
C GLU A 186 -32.34 20.03 -10.85
N GLY A 187 -32.44 19.85 -12.16
CA GLY A 187 -32.66 20.95 -13.10
C GLY A 187 -34.10 20.99 -13.61
N SER A 188 -35.11 21.05 -12.73
CA SER A 188 -36.44 21.57 -13.09
C SER A 188 -37.33 21.85 -11.87
N SER A 189 -37.39 23.12 -11.47
CA SER A 189 -38.60 23.89 -11.11
C SER A 189 -38.44 24.77 -9.86
N LEU A 190 -38.34 26.08 -10.13
CA LEU A 190 -38.89 27.21 -9.36
C LEU A 190 -38.48 27.38 -7.89
N SER A 191 -37.58 28.33 -7.62
CA SER A 191 -37.97 29.65 -7.08
C SER A 191 -36.74 30.51 -6.83
N ALA A 192 -36.84 31.77 -7.23
CA ALA A 192 -35.87 32.79 -6.87
C ALA A 192 -35.83 32.96 -5.35
N ASP A 193 -34.69 32.69 -4.74
CA ASP A 193 -34.21 33.47 -3.61
C ASP A 193 -32.68 33.51 -3.65
N LYS A 194 -32.14 34.70 -3.91
CA LYS A 194 -30.71 34.99 -3.74
C LYS A 194 -30.40 34.87 -2.24
N PRO A 195 -29.53 33.95 -1.79
CA PRO A 195 -29.03 34.02 -0.44
C PRO A 195 -28.15 35.26 -0.33
N SER A 196 -28.53 36.16 0.58
CA SER A 196 -27.73 37.29 1.00
C SER A 196 -26.34 36.82 1.46
N LEU A 197 -25.30 37.21 0.73
CA LEU A 197 -23.86 37.01 1.01
C LEU A 197 -23.39 37.81 2.25
N LYS A 198 -24.08 37.67 3.38
CA LYS A 198 -23.70 38.27 4.66
C LYS A 198 -23.68 37.29 5.84
N ALA A 199 -24.03 36.01 5.63
CA ALA A 199 -24.05 35.01 6.70
C ALA A 199 -22.82 34.07 6.77
N ASP A 200 -21.94 34.04 5.76
CA ASP A 200 -20.95 32.94 5.64
C ASP A 200 -19.57 33.18 6.29
N LYS A 201 -19.29 34.35 6.89
CA LYS A 201 -18.01 34.56 7.60
C LYS A 201 -17.94 33.77 8.91
N SER A 202 -19.05 33.74 9.66
CA SER A 202 -19.17 33.01 10.93
C SER A 202 -18.94 31.50 10.77
N ASN A 203 -19.47 30.91 9.69
CA ASN A 203 -19.33 29.48 9.42
C ASN A 203 -17.93 29.10 8.94
N PHE A 204 -17.26 29.99 8.20
CA PHE A 204 -15.89 29.78 7.76
C PHE A 204 -14.89 29.86 8.92
N ASP A 205 -15.07 30.83 9.82
CA ASP A 205 -14.23 30.97 11.01
C ASP A 205 -14.42 29.77 11.98
N GLN A 206 -15.64 29.25 12.11
CA GLN A 206 -15.89 28.00 12.85
C GLN A 206 -15.23 26.77 12.20
N LEU A 207 -15.29 26.65 10.87
CA LEU A 207 -14.66 25.55 10.15
C LEU A 207 -13.14 25.59 10.30
N LEU A 208 -12.54 26.79 10.23
CA LEU A 208 -11.11 27.02 10.46
C LEU A 208 -10.71 26.63 11.89
N ALA A 209 -11.50 27.00 12.89
CA ALA A 209 -11.26 26.63 14.29
C ALA A 209 -11.33 25.10 14.48
N GLN A 210 -12.29 24.41 13.85
CA GLN A 210 -12.40 22.95 13.90
C GLN A 210 -11.22 22.25 13.21
N VAL A 211 -10.79 22.75 12.05
CA VAL A 211 -9.62 22.21 11.35
C VAL A 211 -8.34 22.43 12.16
N SER A 212 -8.17 23.60 12.79
CA SER A 212 -7.04 23.87 13.67
C SER A 212 -7.01 22.93 14.86
N ALA A 213 -8.14 22.77 15.57
CA ALA A 213 -8.24 21.86 16.71
C ALA A 213 -7.98 20.40 16.32
N HIS A 214 -8.40 19.99 15.13
CA HIS A 214 -8.12 18.65 14.60
C HIS A 214 -6.65 18.47 14.21
N MET A 215 -6.00 19.50 13.66
CA MET A 215 -4.55 19.48 13.40
C MET A 215 -3.75 19.41 14.70
N ASP A 216 -4.14 20.15 15.73
CA ASP A 216 -3.48 20.11 17.04
C ASP A 216 -3.63 18.71 17.68
N ALA A 217 -4.84 18.14 17.62
CA ALA A 217 -5.10 16.79 18.11
C ALA A 217 -4.33 15.70 17.33
N MET A 218 -4.17 15.85 16.01
CA MET A 218 -3.32 14.93 15.23
C MET A 218 -1.84 15.10 15.52
N THR A 219 -1.39 16.34 15.76
CA THR A 219 0.01 16.62 16.11
C THR A 219 0.38 15.98 17.44
N GLU A 220 -0.52 16.06 18.43
CA GLU A 220 -0.29 15.40 19.73
C GLU A 220 -0.29 13.87 19.59
N LYS A 221 -1.22 13.29 18.82
CA LYS A 221 -1.21 11.85 18.53
C LYS A 221 0.08 11.42 17.84
N LEU A 222 0.59 12.20 16.88
CA LEU A 222 1.85 11.90 16.21
C LEU A 222 3.02 11.93 17.19
N ARG A 223 3.05 12.91 18.09
CA ARG A 223 4.05 12.99 19.15
C ARG A 223 4.01 11.79 20.10
N ASP A 224 2.82 11.35 20.50
CA ASP A 224 2.64 10.15 21.32
C ASP A 224 3.12 8.89 20.58
N ARG A 225 2.83 8.78 19.27
CA ARG A 225 3.32 7.67 18.45
C ARG A 225 4.84 7.69 18.32
N ASP A 226 5.45 8.86 18.15
CA ASP A 226 6.91 9.00 18.08
C ASP A 226 7.57 8.60 19.39
N ALA A 227 6.98 8.96 20.55
CA ALA A 227 7.44 8.51 21.86
C ALA A 227 7.33 6.98 21.99
N GLN A 228 6.22 6.38 21.52
CA GLN A 228 6.03 4.93 21.54
C GLN A 228 7.04 4.21 20.62
N ILE A 229 7.32 4.76 19.43
CA ILE A 229 8.33 4.23 18.51
C ILE A 229 9.72 4.27 19.15
N GLN A 230 10.05 5.35 19.87
CA GLN A 230 11.33 5.45 20.54
C GLN A 230 11.46 4.42 21.66
N ALA A 231 10.42 4.25 22.48
CA ALA A 231 10.40 3.22 23.52
C ALA A 231 10.62 1.80 22.94
N LEU A 232 9.92 1.47 21.84
CA LEU A 232 10.09 0.17 21.17
C LEU A 232 11.49 -0.02 20.58
N ARG A 233 12.16 1.06 20.14
CA ARG A 233 13.55 0.99 19.68
C ARG A 233 14.52 0.74 20.82
N ASP A 234 14.29 1.37 21.97
CA ASP A 234 15.11 1.18 23.15
C ASP A 234 14.96 -0.27 23.68
N ASP A 235 13.73 -0.79 23.74
CA ASP A 235 13.44 -2.18 24.09
C ASP A 235 14.10 -3.18 23.11
N ALA A 236 14.06 -2.89 21.81
CA ALA A 236 14.70 -3.72 20.80
C ALA A 236 16.23 -3.73 20.95
N ALA A 237 16.83 -2.59 21.26
CA ALA A 237 18.27 -2.49 21.50
C ALA A 237 18.68 -3.25 22.77
N GLU A 238 17.88 -3.20 23.84
CA GLU A 238 18.10 -3.99 25.05
C GLU A 238 18.01 -5.50 24.76
N ALA A 239 17.01 -5.92 23.99
CA ALA A 239 16.86 -7.31 23.58
C ALA A 239 18.06 -7.82 22.74
N GLU A 240 18.61 -7.01 21.83
CA GLU A 240 19.81 -7.35 21.07
C GLU A 240 21.04 -7.53 21.96
N VAL A 241 21.22 -6.69 22.98
CA VAL A 241 22.30 -6.82 23.95
C VAL A 241 22.15 -8.11 24.76
N ALA A 242 20.94 -8.40 25.25
CA ALA A 242 20.65 -9.63 26.00
C ALA A 242 20.89 -10.88 25.15
N LEU A 243 20.46 -10.87 23.88
CA LEU A 243 20.70 -11.96 22.94
C LEU A 243 22.20 -12.21 22.75
N THR A 244 22.98 -11.15 22.54
CA THR A 244 24.44 -11.24 22.38
C THR A 244 25.10 -11.86 23.61
N GLN A 245 24.64 -11.52 24.82
CA GLN A 245 25.15 -12.13 26.05
C GLN A 245 24.82 -13.62 26.14
N VAL A 246 23.58 -14.00 25.80
CA VAL A 246 23.17 -15.41 25.79
C VAL A 246 23.99 -16.21 24.77
N GLU A 247 24.24 -15.68 23.58
CA GLU A 247 25.09 -16.30 22.56
C GLU A 247 26.53 -16.51 23.06
N GLN A 248 27.10 -15.51 23.74
CA GLN A 248 28.43 -15.62 24.36
C GLN A 248 28.47 -16.69 25.45
N HIS A 249 27.48 -16.72 26.34
CA HIS A 249 27.38 -17.74 27.39
C HIS A 249 27.23 -19.15 26.80
N LEU A 250 26.42 -19.30 25.74
CA LEU A 250 26.26 -20.57 25.04
C LEU A 250 27.58 -21.03 24.40
N ALA A 251 28.32 -20.12 23.76
CA ALA A 251 29.61 -20.44 23.16
C ALA A 251 30.61 -20.96 24.22
N LEU A 252 30.71 -20.28 25.37
CA LEU A 252 31.56 -20.70 26.48
C LEU A 252 31.15 -22.08 27.02
N ALA A 253 29.85 -22.31 27.20
CA ALA A 253 29.34 -23.60 27.68
C ALA A 253 29.63 -24.73 26.69
N LEU A 254 29.49 -24.49 25.39
CA LEU A 254 29.80 -25.46 24.35
C LEU A 254 31.29 -25.81 24.31
N ASP A 255 32.17 -24.82 24.46
CA ASP A 255 33.61 -25.07 24.50
C ASP A 255 34.03 -25.83 25.76
N GLU A 256 33.41 -25.58 26.90
CA GLU A 256 33.62 -26.36 28.13
C GLU A 256 33.16 -27.82 27.97
N ILE A 257 32.00 -28.05 27.35
CA ILE A 257 31.52 -29.41 27.04
C ILE A 257 32.53 -30.15 26.13
N LYS A 258 33.07 -29.48 25.11
CA LYS A 258 34.09 -30.07 24.24
C LYS A 258 35.36 -30.41 25.01
N ARG A 259 35.80 -29.53 25.91
CA ARG A 259 36.98 -29.75 26.76
C ARG A 259 36.79 -30.98 27.64
N LEU A 260 35.68 -31.06 28.37
CA LEU A 260 35.35 -32.20 29.22
C LEU A 260 35.27 -33.51 28.44
N LYS A 261 34.77 -33.46 27.20
CA LYS A 261 34.71 -34.63 26.31
C LYS A 261 36.08 -35.11 25.83
N HIS A 262 37.09 -34.24 25.83
CA HIS A 262 38.48 -34.61 25.51
C HIS A 262 39.27 -35.09 26.72
N GLU A 263 38.83 -34.75 27.94
CA GLU A 263 39.43 -35.18 29.20
C GLU A 263 38.91 -36.56 29.70
N LEU A 264 37.80 -37.04 29.12
CA LEU A 264 37.18 -38.36 29.33
C LEU A 264 37.60 -39.37 28.25
#